data_AF-A0A3M1ZIK7-F1
#
_entry.id   AF-A0A3M1ZIK7-F1
#
_cell.length_a   1.000
_cell.length_b   1.000
_cell.length_c   1.000
_cell.angle_alpha   90.00
_cell.angle_beta   90.00
_cell.angle_gamma   90.00
#
_symmetry.space_group_name_H-M   'P 1'
#
loop_
_entity.id
_entity.type
_entity.pdbx_description
1 polymer ?
#
loop_
_entity_poly.entity_id
_entity_poly.type
_entity_poly.pdbx_seq_one_letter_code
_entity_poly.pdbx_strand_id
1 'polypeptide(L)'
;RGRSLFLQLISDGVVRGLLKALGLPWVNVVYMAGGNFLLLAPAGSEEKVAAYQNRVNEVLMTATQGRLRLTLGWAEMPTRAVADPKAWLEAVRAVRQKQGEAKLRPFAGQFVFEPFDEGGEAYCVICHRGVEENEGKWEEGICPLCNSFKELANSVRQEKFWMVVQEGQAGNGRRWQDVLTAVSGYCYEFNEKQPDKASGFIYAINQPDFLEVGAHGYRALANITPLVTDGDLKWWDDQPEGKRPDYEGGAPRVGQIRDFDLMARDAEGVKWLGVLRMDVDSLGAVFTQWLPERAMMETAVMSQEMETFFSQNLNEIVREHATIKNGNEERLAAYIIYAGGDDLFIVGAWHLLPKLAEAIHTAFHNYTGNEYLTISAGISLMPRTKMPLYLAADDAKEALDDKAKGRRWVLAGENGTSKVYREWREKNAICFLDTVIGWSEWGAVRELAEKLVTMDKAGMPRALIQTVRQIYATFDKGRKDYEREHSVREESEVAVYPAYYGRWQWLAQYQFARMAHRHKEFAGDLGRLRQEIEKPEVTAYTGLAARWAEYRLREFPKHQD
;
A
#
# COMPACT_ATOMS: atom_id res chain seq x y z
N ARG A 1 -3.29 10.91 3.28
CA ARG A 1 -3.04 10.48 4.67
C ARG A 1 -4.14 10.85 5.66
N GLY A 2 -4.50 12.13 5.86
CA GLY A 2 -5.53 12.50 6.86
C GLY A 2 -6.84 11.73 6.74
N ARG A 3 -7.36 11.56 5.51
CA ARG A 3 -8.53 10.70 5.22
C ARG A 3 -8.32 9.24 5.65
N SER A 4 -7.12 8.69 5.45
CA SER A 4 -6.80 7.30 5.78
C SER A 4 -6.73 7.09 7.30
N LEU A 5 -6.06 7.99 8.02
CA LEU A 5 -6.06 7.96 9.48
C LEU A 5 -7.49 8.12 10.04
N PHE A 6 -8.30 9.00 9.43
CA PHE A 6 -9.70 9.14 9.83
C PHE A 6 -10.50 7.84 9.70
N LEU A 7 -10.26 7.00 8.69
CA LEU A 7 -10.90 5.69 8.59
C LEU A 7 -10.49 4.75 9.75
N GLN A 8 -9.21 4.76 10.12
CA GLN A 8 -8.72 4.00 11.28
C GLN A 8 -9.34 4.52 12.59
N LEU A 9 -9.43 5.85 12.76
CA LEU A 9 -10.04 6.48 13.92
C LEU A 9 -11.55 6.21 14.00
N ILE A 10 -12.27 6.26 12.87
CA ILE A 10 -13.68 5.85 12.81
C ILE A 10 -13.84 4.42 13.33
N SER A 11 -12.98 3.49 12.92
CA SER A 11 -13.06 2.10 13.37
C SER A 11 -12.91 1.99 14.89
N ASP A 12 -11.92 2.70 15.46
CA ASP A 12 -11.74 2.79 16.91
C ASP A 12 -12.95 3.43 17.61
N GLY A 13 -13.43 4.55 17.08
CA GLY A 13 -14.56 5.29 17.61
C GLY A 13 -15.87 4.48 17.58
N VAL A 14 -16.10 3.72 16.50
CA VAL A 14 -17.24 2.81 16.38
C VAL A 14 -17.20 1.77 17.49
N VAL A 15 -16.05 1.13 17.74
CA VAL A 15 -15.91 0.12 18.79
C VAL A 15 -16.12 0.75 20.17
N ARG A 16 -15.50 1.89 20.46
CA ARG A 16 -15.70 2.59 21.75
C ARG A 16 -17.14 3.01 22.00
N GLY A 17 -17.80 3.57 20.99
CA GLY A 17 -19.19 3.98 21.10
C GLY A 17 -20.14 2.79 21.27
N LEU A 18 -19.87 1.66 20.60
CA LEU A 18 -20.67 0.44 20.72
C LEU A 18 -20.49 -0.17 22.12
N LEU A 19 -19.26 -0.26 22.61
CA LEU A 19 -18.96 -0.69 23.97
C LEU A 19 -19.66 0.19 25.01
N LYS A 20 -19.61 1.53 24.83
CA LYS A 20 -20.34 2.48 25.69
C LYS A 20 -21.85 2.23 25.67
N ALA A 21 -22.45 2.03 24.50
CA ALA A 21 -23.88 1.75 24.36
C ALA A 21 -24.30 0.42 25.01
N LEU A 22 -23.40 -0.56 25.03
CA LEU A 22 -23.61 -1.87 25.66
C LEU A 22 -23.21 -1.91 27.14
N GLY A 23 -22.50 -0.90 27.65
CA GLY A 23 -21.94 -0.90 28.99
C GLY A 23 -20.80 -1.91 29.18
N LEU A 24 -20.02 -2.16 28.12
CA LEU A 24 -18.97 -3.18 28.10
C LEU A 24 -17.56 -2.55 28.10
N PRO A 25 -16.56 -3.19 28.74
CA PRO A 25 -15.16 -2.76 28.68
C PRO A 25 -14.45 -3.19 27.38
N TRP A 26 -13.27 -2.61 27.12
CA TRP A 26 -12.45 -2.92 25.94
C TRP A 26 -12.02 -4.40 25.85
N VAL A 27 -11.94 -5.11 26.97
CA VAL A 27 -11.56 -6.54 27.01
C VAL A 27 -12.55 -7.45 26.27
N ASN A 28 -13.73 -6.95 25.91
CA ASN A 28 -14.71 -7.68 25.09
C ASN A 28 -14.36 -7.68 23.59
N VAL A 29 -13.39 -6.87 23.15
CA VAL A 29 -12.94 -6.81 21.75
C VAL A 29 -11.95 -7.93 21.49
N VAL A 30 -12.30 -8.85 20.59
CA VAL A 30 -11.44 -9.97 20.19
C VAL A 30 -10.35 -9.48 19.24
N TYR A 31 -10.73 -8.71 18.22
CA TYR A 31 -9.78 -8.03 17.34
C TYR A 31 -10.42 -6.79 16.72
N MET A 32 -9.58 -5.88 16.25
CA MET A 32 -9.93 -4.71 15.44
C MET A 32 -8.79 -4.44 14.45
N ALA A 33 -9.04 -4.59 13.16
CA ALA A 33 -8.05 -4.40 12.10
C ALA A 33 -8.72 -4.08 10.76
N GLY A 34 -8.13 -3.18 9.96
CA GLY A 34 -8.57 -2.90 8.58
C GLY A 34 -10.05 -2.53 8.42
N GLY A 35 -10.64 -1.80 9.38
CA GLY A 35 -12.06 -1.45 9.37
C GLY A 35 -13.03 -2.58 9.76
N ASN A 36 -12.52 -3.75 10.17
CA ASN A 36 -13.29 -4.85 10.71
C ASN A 36 -12.99 -5.03 12.20
N PHE A 37 -13.98 -5.52 12.95
CA PHE A 37 -13.78 -5.90 14.34
C PHE A 37 -14.70 -7.08 14.71
N LEU A 38 -14.33 -7.77 15.76
CA LEU A 38 -15.15 -8.82 16.39
C LEU A 38 -15.14 -8.59 17.89
N LEU A 39 -16.32 -8.66 18.53
CA LEU A 39 -16.47 -8.49 19.96
C LEU A 39 -17.46 -9.51 20.53
N LEU A 40 -17.36 -9.74 21.84
CA LEU A 40 -18.29 -10.57 22.60
C LEU A 40 -19.24 -9.67 23.39
N ALA A 41 -20.55 -9.89 23.23
CA ALA A 41 -21.59 -9.19 23.98
C ALA A 41 -22.58 -10.18 24.60
N PRO A 42 -23.28 -9.81 25.69
CA PRO A 42 -24.36 -10.63 26.24
C PRO A 42 -25.47 -10.86 25.22
N ALA A 43 -26.04 -12.06 25.19
CA ALA A 43 -27.24 -12.36 24.40
C ALA A 43 -28.39 -11.42 24.77
N GLY A 44 -29.25 -11.06 23.81
CA GLY A 44 -30.30 -10.06 24.02
C GLY A 44 -29.85 -8.60 23.75
N SER A 45 -28.63 -8.40 23.26
CA SER A 45 -28.10 -7.06 22.93
C SER A 45 -28.43 -6.60 21.51
N GLU A 46 -29.15 -7.40 20.73
CA GLU A 46 -29.31 -7.23 19.27
C GLU A 46 -30.00 -5.91 18.92
N GLU A 47 -31.02 -5.52 19.69
CA GLU A 47 -31.73 -4.26 19.50
C GLU A 47 -30.82 -3.05 19.73
N LYS A 48 -29.97 -3.09 20.77
CA LYS A 48 -29.00 -2.02 21.05
C LYS A 48 -27.94 -1.92 19.96
N VAL A 49 -27.45 -3.06 19.47
CA VAL A 49 -26.48 -3.13 18.37
C VAL A 49 -27.10 -2.55 17.09
N ALA A 50 -28.34 -2.92 16.75
CA ALA A 50 -29.04 -2.41 15.59
C ALA A 50 -29.33 -0.90 15.69
N ALA A 51 -29.79 -0.43 16.85
CA ALA A 51 -30.03 0.99 17.10
C ALA A 51 -28.73 1.81 16.98
N TYR A 52 -27.63 1.31 17.53
CA TYR A 52 -26.33 1.94 17.41
C TYR A 52 -25.86 2.01 15.95
N GLN A 53 -26.00 0.92 15.19
CA GLN A 53 -25.66 0.90 13.76
C GLN A 53 -26.45 1.95 12.99
N ASN A 54 -27.77 2.05 13.20
CA ASN A 54 -28.62 3.01 12.49
C ASN A 54 -28.20 4.45 12.79
N ARG A 55 -28.01 4.78 14.06
CA ARG A 55 -27.52 6.10 14.49
C ARG A 55 -26.17 6.46 13.87
N VAL A 56 -25.22 5.52 13.84
CA VAL A 56 -23.91 5.74 13.22
C VAL A 56 -24.04 5.92 11.70
N ASN A 57 -24.90 5.14 11.05
CA ASN A 57 -25.12 5.26 9.61
C ASN A 57 -25.80 6.57 9.20
N GLU A 58 -26.67 7.14 10.03
CA GLU A 58 -27.21 8.49 9.83
C GLU A 58 -26.09 9.53 9.85
N VAL A 59 -25.23 9.49 10.88
CA VAL A 59 -24.07 10.40 10.99
C VAL A 59 -23.14 10.26 9.78
N LEU A 60 -22.79 9.03 9.39
CA LEU A 60 -21.91 8.78 8.25
C LEU A 60 -22.56 9.18 6.92
N MET A 61 -23.88 8.99 6.77
CA MET A 61 -24.61 9.40 5.57
C MET A 61 -24.50 10.93 5.39
N THR A 62 -24.81 11.71 6.43
CA THR A 62 -24.71 13.18 6.38
C THR A 62 -23.28 13.66 6.15
N ALA A 63 -22.30 13.06 6.83
CA ALA A 63 -20.90 13.51 6.76
C ALA A 63 -20.21 13.13 5.44
N THR A 64 -20.53 11.96 4.89
CA THR A 64 -19.76 11.33 3.79
C THR A 64 -20.56 11.11 2.52
N GLN A 65 -21.84 11.54 2.48
CA GLN A 65 -22.75 11.37 1.35
C GLN A 65 -22.86 9.90 0.91
N GLY A 66 -22.94 8.99 1.89
CA GLY A 66 -23.07 7.55 1.66
C GLY A 66 -21.80 6.83 1.23
N ARG A 67 -20.64 7.50 1.16
CA ARG A 67 -19.35 6.86 0.81
C ARG A 67 -18.85 5.90 1.89
N LEU A 68 -19.20 6.13 3.16
CA LEU A 68 -18.86 5.26 4.29
C LEU A 68 -20.13 4.75 4.97
N ARG A 69 -20.10 3.48 5.39
CA ARG A 69 -21.18 2.83 6.16
C ARG A 69 -20.62 1.87 7.18
N LEU A 70 -21.37 1.66 8.26
CA LEU A 70 -21.18 0.60 9.22
C LEU A 70 -22.14 -0.56 8.94
N THR A 71 -21.61 -1.79 8.94
CA THR A 71 -22.42 -3.01 8.80
C THR A 71 -21.99 -4.05 9.82
N LEU A 72 -22.88 -4.31 10.77
CA LEU A 72 -22.74 -5.24 11.88
C LEU A 72 -23.53 -6.51 11.59
N GLY A 73 -22.90 -7.65 11.88
CA GLY A 73 -23.55 -8.95 11.98
C GLY A 73 -23.37 -9.48 13.39
N TRP A 74 -24.25 -10.39 13.82
CA TRP A 74 -24.17 -11.02 15.13
C TRP A 74 -24.76 -12.43 15.07
N ALA A 75 -24.27 -13.29 15.95
CA ALA A 75 -24.75 -14.65 16.17
C ALA A 75 -24.65 -14.98 17.65
N GLU A 76 -25.60 -15.76 18.15
CA GLU A 76 -25.58 -16.26 19.52
C GLU A 76 -24.76 -17.55 19.62
N MET A 77 -24.03 -17.70 20.73
CA MET A 77 -23.37 -18.96 21.05
C MET A 77 -23.29 -19.16 22.57
N PRO A 78 -23.29 -20.41 23.06
CA PRO A 78 -23.05 -20.68 24.47
C PRO A 78 -21.63 -20.25 24.90
N THR A 79 -21.49 -19.66 26.08
CA THR A 79 -20.17 -19.20 26.59
C THR A 79 -19.11 -20.29 26.59
N ARG A 80 -19.48 -21.53 26.94
CA ARG A 80 -18.57 -22.69 26.95
C ARG A 80 -18.00 -23.04 25.56
N ALA A 81 -18.66 -22.58 24.49
CA ALA A 81 -18.27 -22.86 23.11
C ALA A 81 -17.27 -21.85 22.56
N VAL A 82 -16.96 -20.76 23.27
CA VAL A 82 -15.97 -19.75 22.83
C VAL A 82 -14.55 -20.33 22.75
N ALA A 83 -14.25 -21.29 23.62
CA ALA A 83 -13.00 -22.03 23.63
C ALA A 83 -13.00 -23.25 22.70
N ASP A 84 -14.14 -23.58 22.09
CA ASP A 84 -14.26 -24.70 21.15
C ASP A 84 -13.97 -24.20 19.73
N PRO A 85 -12.90 -24.68 19.07
CA PRO A 85 -12.50 -24.17 17.75
C PRO A 85 -13.58 -24.29 16.67
N LYS A 86 -14.32 -25.40 16.68
CA LYS A 86 -15.35 -25.66 15.67
C LYS A 86 -16.55 -24.75 15.86
N ALA A 87 -17.08 -24.67 17.08
CA ALA A 87 -18.22 -23.83 17.41
C ALA A 87 -17.89 -22.35 17.24
N TRP A 88 -16.66 -21.93 17.56
CA TRP A 88 -16.18 -20.57 17.29
C TRP A 88 -16.21 -20.26 15.79
N LEU A 89 -15.66 -21.15 14.95
CA LEU A 89 -15.63 -20.94 13.51
C LEU A 89 -17.04 -20.91 12.90
N GLU A 90 -17.96 -21.77 13.37
CA GLU A 90 -19.37 -21.75 12.97
C GLU A 90 -20.04 -20.43 13.35
N ALA A 91 -19.81 -19.91 14.56
CA ALA A 91 -20.34 -18.62 15.01
C ALA A 91 -19.78 -17.46 14.16
N VAL A 92 -18.48 -17.43 13.89
CA VAL A 92 -17.85 -16.42 13.03
C VAL A 92 -18.40 -16.47 11.60
N ARG A 93 -18.64 -17.68 11.05
CA ARG A 93 -19.29 -17.85 9.73
C ARG A 93 -20.72 -17.30 9.74
N ALA A 94 -21.51 -17.57 10.78
CA ALA A 94 -22.86 -17.04 10.92
C ALA A 94 -22.88 -15.51 11.02
N VAL A 95 -21.97 -14.91 11.78
CA VAL A 95 -21.78 -13.45 11.83
C VAL A 95 -21.47 -12.89 10.44
N ARG A 96 -20.53 -13.50 9.71
CA ARG A 96 -20.15 -13.07 8.36
C ARG A 96 -21.28 -13.21 7.35
N GLN A 97 -22.07 -14.29 7.43
CA GLN A 97 -23.23 -14.49 6.57
C GLN A 97 -24.25 -13.37 6.77
N LYS A 98 -24.63 -13.10 8.03
CA LYS A 98 -25.57 -12.02 8.36
C LYS A 98 -25.05 -10.64 7.93
N GLN A 99 -23.75 -10.40 8.11
CA GLN A 99 -23.10 -9.19 7.62
C GLN A 99 -23.16 -9.10 6.09
N GLY A 100 -22.95 -10.22 5.38
CA GLY A 100 -23.04 -10.31 3.91
C GLY A 100 -24.43 -9.98 3.40
N GLU A 101 -25.48 -10.53 4.03
CA GLU A 101 -26.88 -10.22 3.71
C GLU A 101 -27.19 -8.73 3.92
N ALA A 102 -26.72 -8.13 5.02
CA ALA A 102 -26.87 -6.71 5.29
C ALA A 102 -26.11 -5.82 4.27
N LYS A 103 -24.93 -6.27 3.79
CA LYS A 103 -24.14 -5.55 2.78
C LYS A 103 -24.89 -5.39 1.45
N LEU A 104 -25.80 -6.32 1.11
CA LEU A 104 -26.64 -6.26 -0.10
C LEU A 104 -27.74 -5.20 -0.02
N ARG A 105 -28.04 -4.65 1.16
CA ARG A 105 -29.06 -3.62 1.39
C ARG A 105 -28.45 -2.39 2.07
N PRO A 106 -27.58 -1.63 1.37
CA PRO A 106 -26.96 -0.43 1.93
C PRO A 106 -28.01 0.56 2.43
N PHE A 107 -27.81 1.07 3.65
CA PHE A 107 -28.64 2.12 4.26
C PHE A 107 -30.14 1.83 4.25
N ALA A 108 -30.57 0.57 4.36
CA ALA A 108 -31.98 0.20 4.27
C ALA A 108 -32.89 1.09 5.15
N GLY A 109 -33.59 2.05 4.54
CA GLY A 109 -34.32 3.14 5.19
C GLY A 109 -34.83 4.19 4.19
N GLN A 110 -35.77 5.03 4.60
CA GLN A 110 -36.42 6.03 3.72
C GLN A 110 -35.50 7.17 3.31
N PHE A 111 -34.54 7.54 4.15
CA PHE A 111 -33.63 8.67 3.91
C PHE A 111 -32.76 8.49 2.66
N VAL A 112 -32.56 7.25 2.16
CA VAL A 112 -31.73 6.95 0.95
C VAL A 112 -32.28 7.59 -0.34
N PHE A 113 -33.56 7.95 -0.36
CA PHE A 113 -34.19 8.55 -1.53
C PHE A 113 -34.42 10.07 -1.39
N GLU A 114 -33.89 10.68 -0.34
CA GLU A 114 -33.97 12.13 -0.11
C GLU A 114 -32.75 12.85 -0.70
N PRO A 115 -32.86 14.13 -1.09
CA PRO A 115 -31.70 14.92 -1.49
C PRO A 115 -30.68 15.04 -0.34
N PHE A 116 -29.43 14.64 -0.59
CA PHE A 116 -28.35 14.64 0.42
C PHE A 116 -27.40 15.82 0.34
N ASP A 117 -27.33 16.47 -0.82
CA ASP A 117 -26.50 17.64 -0.99
C ASP A 117 -27.33 18.88 -0.62
N GLU A 118 -26.72 19.80 0.11
CA GLU A 118 -27.35 21.10 0.42
C GLU A 118 -27.53 21.93 -0.86
N GLY A 119 -26.92 21.51 -1.97
CA GLY A 119 -26.85 22.25 -3.21
C GLY A 119 -25.76 23.32 -3.13
N GLY A 120 -25.72 24.19 -4.13
CA GLY A 120 -24.73 25.26 -4.24
C GLY A 120 -24.25 25.42 -5.68
N GLU A 121 -23.78 26.63 -6.01
CA GLU A 121 -23.17 26.92 -7.32
C GLU A 121 -21.69 26.49 -7.39
N ALA A 122 -21.10 26.15 -6.23
CA ALA A 122 -19.69 25.79 -6.09
C ALA A 122 -19.51 24.38 -5.49
N TYR A 123 -18.39 23.75 -5.82
CA TYR A 123 -18.02 22.41 -5.37
C TYR A 123 -16.66 22.38 -4.70
N CYS A 124 -16.52 21.54 -3.69
CA CYS A 124 -15.22 21.29 -3.07
C CYS A 124 -14.25 20.65 -4.08
N VAL A 125 -13.08 21.25 -4.28
CA VAL A 125 -12.08 20.75 -5.25
C VAL A 125 -11.51 19.35 -4.91
N ILE A 126 -11.65 18.89 -3.66
CA ILE A 126 -11.08 17.62 -3.17
C ILE A 126 -12.11 16.49 -3.03
N CYS A 127 -13.34 16.78 -2.62
CA CYS A 127 -14.38 15.75 -2.44
C CYS A 127 -15.59 15.93 -3.34
N HIS A 128 -15.67 17.03 -4.09
CA HIS A 128 -16.74 17.37 -5.03
C HIS A 128 -18.14 17.46 -4.40
N ARG A 129 -18.24 17.72 -3.08
CA ARG A 129 -19.53 18.05 -2.44
C ARG A 129 -19.92 19.49 -2.72
N GLY A 130 -21.21 19.79 -2.78
CA GLY A 130 -21.70 21.17 -2.77
C GLY A 130 -21.20 21.94 -1.55
N VAL A 131 -20.86 23.21 -1.75
CA VAL A 131 -20.45 24.16 -0.70
C VAL A 131 -21.22 25.46 -0.90
N GLU A 132 -21.71 26.05 0.19
CA GLU A 132 -22.37 27.35 0.14
C GLU A 132 -21.35 28.45 -0.23
N GLU A 133 -21.81 29.50 -0.93
CA GLU A 133 -20.96 30.64 -1.38
C GLU A 133 -20.15 31.27 -0.25
N ASN A 134 -20.71 31.30 0.97
CA ASN A 134 -20.06 31.86 2.16
C ASN A 134 -19.08 30.88 2.83
N GLU A 135 -19.17 29.58 2.55
CA GLU A 135 -18.18 28.58 2.94
C GLU A 135 -16.99 28.54 1.98
N GLY A 136 -17.11 29.11 0.77
CA GLY A 136 -16.01 29.27 -0.19
C GLY A 136 -14.92 30.27 0.22
N LYS A 137 -14.99 30.87 1.42
CA LYS A 137 -13.98 31.80 1.95
C LYS A 137 -12.79 31.12 2.65
N TRP A 138 -12.83 29.80 2.81
CA TRP A 138 -11.64 29.01 3.18
C TRP A 138 -10.80 28.78 1.93
N GLU A 139 -9.47 28.89 2.04
CA GLU A 139 -8.47 28.74 0.96
C GLU A 139 -8.99 27.87 -0.21
N GLU A 140 -9.23 28.50 -1.36
CA GLU A 140 -9.36 27.82 -2.66
C GLU A 140 -10.53 26.81 -2.83
N GLY A 141 -11.67 27.02 -2.19
CA GLY A 141 -12.85 26.18 -2.46
C GLY A 141 -12.74 24.76 -1.90
N ILE A 142 -12.12 24.61 -0.72
CA ILE A 142 -12.03 23.36 0.03
C ILE A 142 -13.08 23.35 1.15
N CYS A 143 -13.89 22.28 1.25
CA CYS A 143 -14.89 22.17 2.31
C CYS A 143 -14.27 21.96 3.71
N PRO A 144 -14.98 22.34 4.80
CA PRO A 144 -14.48 22.23 6.18
C PRO A 144 -13.99 20.82 6.55
N LEU A 145 -14.67 19.78 6.07
CA LEU A 145 -14.27 18.39 6.34
C LEU A 145 -12.93 18.06 5.70
N CYS A 146 -12.72 18.44 4.43
CA CYS A 146 -11.45 18.19 3.74
C CYS A 146 -10.31 19.01 4.33
N ASN A 147 -10.56 20.27 4.71
CA ASN A 147 -9.56 21.08 5.40
C ASN A 147 -9.18 20.45 6.75
N SER A 148 -10.17 19.94 7.49
CA SER A 148 -9.90 19.25 8.76
C SER A 148 -9.02 17.99 8.58
N PHE A 149 -9.08 17.30 7.44
CA PHE A 149 -8.17 16.20 7.13
C PHE A 149 -6.73 16.66 6.83
N LYS A 150 -6.55 17.86 6.26
CA LYS A 150 -5.22 18.48 6.08
C LYS A 150 -4.59 18.79 7.45
N GLU A 151 -5.37 19.35 8.37
CA GLU A 151 -4.96 19.58 9.76
C GLU A 151 -4.61 18.25 10.47
N LEU A 152 -5.45 17.22 10.33
CA LEU A 152 -5.20 15.90 10.90
C LEU A 152 -3.90 15.27 10.38
N ALA A 153 -3.64 15.37 9.07
CA ALA A 153 -2.40 14.85 8.50
C ALA A 153 -1.17 15.56 9.09
N ASN A 154 -1.27 16.87 9.35
CA ASN A 154 -0.22 17.66 9.96
C ASN A 154 -0.03 17.34 11.45
N SER A 155 -1.10 17.08 12.21
CA SER A 155 -1.00 16.76 13.65
C SER A 155 -0.32 15.42 13.93
N VAL A 156 -0.29 14.52 12.94
CA VAL A 156 0.33 13.18 13.04
C VAL A 156 1.59 13.03 12.18
N ARG A 157 2.15 14.14 11.69
CA ARG A 157 3.34 14.12 10.82
C ARG A 157 4.59 13.58 11.51
N GLN A 158 4.68 13.77 12.81
CA GLN A 158 5.74 13.21 13.64
C GLN A 158 5.49 11.73 13.88
N GLU A 159 6.55 10.94 13.92
CA GLU A 159 6.44 9.51 14.19
C GLU A 159 5.91 9.23 15.59
N LYS A 160 6.45 9.93 16.58
CA LYS A 160 6.07 9.86 17.99
C LYS A 160 5.22 11.07 18.35
N PHE A 161 4.05 10.81 18.90
CA PHE A 161 3.10 11.83 19.35
C PHE A 161 2.13 11.22 20.36
N TRP A 162 1.22 12.06 20.86
CA TRP A 162 0.28 11.73 21.91
C TRP A 162 -1.15 11.83 21.40
N MET A 163 -1.97 10.85 21.75
CA MET A 163 -3.41 10.86 21.48
C MET A 163 -4.18 10.92 22.79
N VAL A 164 -5.08 11.89 22.93
CA VAL A 164 -6.00 12.01 24.06
C VAL A 164 -7.40 11.65 23.61
N VAL A 165 -8.06 10.75 24.33
CA VAL A 165 -9.45 10.34 24.08
C VAL A 165 -10.27 10.63 25.31
N GLN A 166 -11.23 11.54 25.21
CA GLN A 166 -12.06 11.98 26.33
C GLN A 166 -13.54 12.03 25.96
N GLU A 167 -14.43 11.88 26.94
CA GLU A 167 -15.86 12.05 26.66
C GLU A 167 -16.16 13.47 26.23
N GLY A 168 -17.05 13.61 25.25
CA GLY A 168 -17.43 14.91 24.74
C GLY A 168 -18.71 14.86 23.92
N GLN A 169 -19.16 16.03 23.51
CA GLN A 169 -20.34 16.20 22.67
C GLN A 169 -19.94 16.62 21.27
N ALA A 170 -20.63 16.10 20.27
CA ALA A 170 -20.37 16.42 18.88
C ALA A 170 -20.69 17.88 18.59
N GLY A 171 -19.83 18.53 17.81
CA GLY A 171 -20.12 19.84 17.23
C GLY A 171 -21.09 19.75 16.06
N ASN A 172 -20.93 20.64 15.08
CA ASN A 172 -21.87 20.81 13.96
C ASN A 172 -21.74 19.76 12.83
N GLY A 173 -20.93 18.71 13.01
CA GLY A 173 -20.76 17.63 12.03
C GLY A 173 -19.91 18.00 10.80
N ARG A 174 -19.24 19.16 10.78
CA ARG A 174 -18.52 19.66 9.59
C ARG A 174 -17.04 19.26 9.55
N ARG A 175 -16.41 18.94 10.69
CA ARG A 175 -15.00 18.49 10.77
C ARG A 175 -14.89 17.03 11.16
N TRP A 176 -13.73 16.42 10.93
CA TRP A 176 -13.50 15.02 11.30
C TRP A 176 -13.71 14.76 12.80
N GLN A 177 -13.36 15.72 13.66
CA GLN A 177 -13.57 15.62 15.11
C GLN A 177 -15.05 15.51 15.45
N ASP A 178 -15.90 16.30 14.80
CA ASP A 178 -17.33 16.33 15.04
C ASP A 178 -17.96 14.99 14.64
N VAL A 179 -17.59 14.48 13.46
CA VAL A 179 -18.07 13.19 12.96
C VAL A 179 -17.63 12.06 13.89
N LEU A 180 -16.36 12.05 14.31
CA LEU A 180 -15.85 11.02 15.20
C LEU A 180 -16.50 11.07 16.59
N THR A 181 -16.74 12.25 17.12
CA THR A 181 -17.44 12.44 18.41
C THR A 181 -18.91 12.03 18.30
N ALA A 182 -19.58 12.35 17.19
CA ALA A 182 -20.96 11.93 16.94
C ALA A 182 -21.07 10.41 16.85
N VAL A 183 -20.11 9.73 16.23
CA VAL A 183 -20.07 8.26 16.15
C VAL A 183 -19.80 7.65 17.53
N SER A 184 -18.75 8.09 18.21
CA SER A 184 -18.19 7.40 19.38
C SER A 184 -18.68 7.88 20.74
N GLY A 185 -19.11 9.14 20.84
CA GLY A 185 -19.30 9.85 22.11
C GLY A 185 -17.99 10.32 22.77
N TYR A 186 -16.87 10.28 22.04
CA TYR A 186 -15.55 10.69 22.51
C TYR A 186 -14.88 11.67 21.55
N CYS A 187 -14.22 12.68 22.10
CA CYS A 187 -13.35 13.60 21.39
C CYS A 187 -11.92 13.04 21.35
N TYR A 188 -11.24 13.27 20.22
CA TYR A 188 -9.87 12.83 19.97
C TYR A 188 -8.98 14.05 19.70
N GLU A 189 -7.86 14.12 20.40
CA GLU A 189 -6.89 15.19 20.26
C GLU A 189 -5.48 14.62 20.06
N PHE A 190 -4.70 15.25 19.19
CA PHE A 190 -3.33 14.84 18.89
C PHE A 190 -2.36 15.94 19.29
N ASN A 191 -1.35 15.57 20.07
CA ASN A 191 -0.38 16.51 20.64
C ASN A 191 1.05 16.05 20.32
N GLU A 192 1.90 16.96 19.85
CA GLU A 192 3.32 16.68 19.64
C GLU A 192 4.06 16.50 20.98
N LYS A 193 3.63 17.24 22.00
CA LYS A 193 4.16 17.16 23.36
C LYS A 193 3.21 16.39 24.26
N GLN A 194 3.75 15.80 25.32
CA GLN A 194 2.94 15.13 26.32
C GLN A 194 1.96 16.12 26.95
N PRO A 195 0.66 15.77 27.05
CA PRO A 195 -0.31 16.61 27.75
C PRO A 195 -0.06 16.59 29.27
N ASP A 196 -0.01 17.77 29.91
CA ASP A 196 0.27 17.91 31.35
C ASP A 196 -0.82 17.28 32.23
N LYS A 197 -2.09 17.44 31.83
CA LYS A 197 -3.29 16.84 32.46
C LYS A 197 -4.36 16.68 31.39
N ALA A 198 -4.93 15.48 31.28
CA ALA A 198 -6.11 15.24 30.45
C ALA A 198 -7.22 14.61 31.32
N SER A 199 -8.47 15.00 31.07
CA SER A 199 -9.66 14.36 31.66
C SER A 199 -9.96 12.97 31.07
N GLY A 200 -9.22 12.55 30.04
CA GLY A 200 -9.43 11.28 29.34
C GLY A 200 -8.20 10.37 29.32
N PHE A 201 -8.27 9.36 28.45
CA PHE A 201 -7.19 8.41 28.24
C PHE A 201 -6.09 9.01 27.37
N ILE A 202 -4.87 8.94 27.85
CA ILE A 202 -3.66 9.38 27.13
C ILE A 202 -2.99 8.14 26.54
N TYR A 203 -2.81 8.11 25.22
CA TYR A 203 -2.09 7.06 24.51
C TYR A 203 -0.80 7.61 23.92
N ALA A 204 0.30 6.91 24.16
CA ALA A 204 1.57 7.18 23.49
C ALA A 204 1.59 6.46 22.14
N ILE A 205 1.86 7.18 21.05
CA ILE A 205 1.94 6.61 19.70
C ILE A 205 3.39 6.34 19.34
N ASN A 206 3.68 5.12 18.86
CA ASN A 206 5.03 4.65 18.50
C ASN A 206 6.07 4.78 19.64
N GLN A 207 5.60 4.74 20.90
CA GLN A 207 6.38 4.79 22.14
C GLN A 207 5.95 3.64 23.07
N PRO A 208 6.57 2.45 22.96
CA PRO A 208 6.19 1.26 23.75
C PRO A 208 6.51 1.40 25.25
N ASP A 209 7.40 2.33 25.60
CA ASP A 209 7.79 2.77 26.95
C ASP A 209 6.73 3.68 27.62
N PHE A 210 5.46 3.52 27.25
CA PHE A 210 4.36 4.42 27.61
C PHE A 210 4.14 4.60 29.12
N LEU A 211 4.52 3.62 29.95
CA LEU A 211 4.42 3.70 31.41
C LEU A 211 5.43 4.69 32.00
N GLU A 212 6.64 4.77 31.44
CA GLU A 212 7.70 5.68 31.92
C GLU A 212 7.33 7.13 31.64
N VAL A 213 6.64 7.35 30.53
CA VAL A 213 6.13 8.65 30.11
C VAL A 213 4.71 8.91 30.64
N GLY A 214 4.19 8.12 31.58
CA GLY A 214 2.91 8.41 32.27
C GLY A 214 1.65 8.36 31.39
N ALA A 215 1.68 7.62 30.28
CA ALA A 215 0.48 7.37 29.46
C ALA A 215 -0.37 6.24 30.06
N HIS A 216 -1.64 6.20 29.67
CA HIS A 216 -2.56 5.11 30.03
C HIS A 216 -2.43 3.89 29.11
N GLY A 217 -1.84 4.06 27.92
CA GLY A 217 -1.64 2.98 26.96
C GLY A 217 -0.73 3.37 25.81
N TYR A 218 -0.44 2.39 24.97
CA TYR A 218 0.37 2.54 23.76
C TYR A 218 -0.43 2.14 22.51
N ARG A 219 -0.14 2.77 21.38
CA ARG A 219 -0.57 2.31 20.06
C ARG A 219 0.54 2.45 19.04
N ALA A 220 0.63 1.46 18.16
CA ALA A 220 1.46 1.52 16.98
C ALA A 220 0.70 2.17 15.82
N LEU A 221 1.41 2.92 14.99
CA LEU A 221 0.87 3.49 13.77
C LEU A 221 1.94 3.56 12.69
N ALA A 222 1.64 2.98 11.53
CA ALA A 222 2.47 3.13 10.35
C ALA A 222 2.35 4.54 9.79
N ASN A 223 3.34 5.39 10.07
CA ASN A 223 3.16 6.84 9.92
C ASN A 223 4.44 7.55 9.46
N ILE A 224 5.37 6.82 8.85
CA ILE A 224 6.55 7.39 8.21
C ILE A 224 6.16 8.47 7.20
N THR A 225 6.67 9.69 7.45
CA THR A 225 6.30 10.91 6.73
C THR A 225 7.55 11.67 6.30
N PRO A 226 7.71 11.97 5.01
CA PRO A 226 8.83 12.77 4.55
C PRO A 226 8.61 14.22 4.98
N LEU A 227 9.54 14.76 5.76
CA LEU A 227 9.52 16.15 6.20
C LEU A 227 10.59 16.96 5.46
N VAL A 228 10.28 18.23 5.18
CA VAL A 228 11.21 19.18 4.55
C VAL A 228 12.43 19.36 5.44
N THR A 229 13.60 19.23 4.84
CA THR A 229 14.91 19.37 5.48
C THR A 229 15.59 20.69 5.10
N ASP A 230 16.66 21.08 5.81
CA ASP A 230 17.47 22.24 5.42
C ASP A 230 18.07 22.09 4.01
N GLY A 231 18.39 20.86 3.60
CA GLY A 231 18.86 20.57 2.24
C GLY A 231 17.81 20.84 1.17
N ASP A 232 16.53 20.65 1.49
CA ASP A 232 15.43 20.97 0.58
C ASP A 232 15.29 22.49 0.38
N LEU A 233 15.44 23.26 1.46
CA LEU A 233 15.41 24.73 1.39
C LEU A 233 16.57 25.30 0.58
N LYS A 234 17.80 24.81 0.81
CA LYS A 234 18.96 25.25 0.01
C LYS A 234 18.74 24.98 -1.47
N TRP A 235 18.28 23.78 -1.82
CA TRP A 235 17.99 23.43 -3.21
C TRP A 235 16.89 24.32 -3.82
N TRP A 236 15.87 24.67 -3.04
CA TRP A 236 14.79 25.55 -3.45
C TRP A 236 15.28 26.97 -3.74
N ASP A 237 16.10 27.52 -2.84
CA ASP A 237 16.67 28.86 -2.97
C ASP A 237 17.62 28.97 -4.18
N ASP A 238 18.35 27.90 -4.47
CA ASP A 238 19.22 27.78 -5.65
C ASP A 238 18.45 27.72 -6.99
N GLN A 239 17.13 27.47 -6.99
CA GLN A 239 16.34 27.49 -8.21
C GLN A 239 16.02 28.93 -8.67
N PRO A 240 16.12 29.22 -9.98
CA PRO A 240 15.64 30.47 -10.55
C PRO A 240 14.16 30.70 -10.23
N GLU A 241 13.77 31.96 -10.04
CA GLU A 241 12.45 32.37 -9.55
C GLU A 241 11.26 31.88 -10.43
N GLY A 242 11.49 31.60 -11.72
CA GLY A 242 10.51 31.01 -12.64
C GLY A 242 10.60 29.49 -12.85
N LYS A 243 11.49 28.80 -12.11
CA LYS A 243 11.70 27.34 -12.17
C LYS A 243 11.48 26.65 -10.82
N ARG A 244 11.08 27.40 -9.80
CA ARG A 244 10.68 26.84 -8.52
C ARG A 244 9.41 25.99 -8.74
N PRO A 245 9.33 24.79 -8.15
CA PRO A 245 8.08 24.04 -8.13
C PRO A 245 6.94 24.90 -7.56
N ASP A 246 5.70 24.57 -7.91
CA ASP A 246 4.55 25.24 -7.33
C ASP A 246 4.24 24.60 -5.97
N TYR A 247 4.79 25.20 -4.90
CA TYR A 247 4.68 24.65 -3.55
C TYR A 247 3.50 25.28 -2.82
N GLU A 248 2.60 24.44 -2.33
CA GLU A 248 1.37 24.87 -1.67
C GLU A 248 1.67 25.79 -0.47
N GLY A 249 1.20 27.04 -0.54
CA GLY A 249 1.43 28.03 0.52
C GLY A 249 2.74 28.82 0.41
N GLY A 250 3.44 28.74 -0.72
CA GLY A 250 4.67 29.50 -0.99
C GLY A 250 5.94 28.71 -0.68
N ALA A 251 7.01 29.38 -0.24
CA ALA A 251 8.28 28.69 0.00
C ALA A 251 8.13 27.58 1.09
N PRO A 252 8.76 26.41 0.88
CA PRO A 252 8.72 25.31 1.83
C PRO A 252 9.30 25.72 3.19
N ARG A 253 8.90 25.04 4.27
CA ARG A 253 9.39 25.28 5.63
C ARG A 253 9.89 23.99 6.26
N VAL A 254 11.01 24.04 6.98
CA VAL A 254 11.55 22.86 7.69
C VAL A 254 10.49 22.25 8.60
N GLY A 255 10.37 20.92 8.57
CA GLY A 255 9.40 20.18 9.38
C GLY A 255 7.98 20.13 8.81
N GLN A 256 7.70 20.80 7.69
CA GLN A 256 6.47 20.59 6.91
C GLN A 256 6.54 19.24 6.17
N ILE A 257 5.39 18.61 5.91
CA ILE A 257 5.31 17.44 5.03
C ILE A 257 5.80 17.82 3.62
N ARG A 258 6.72 17.04 3.05
CA ARG A 258 7.21 17.23 1.68
C ARG A 258 6.06 16.97 0.69
N ASP A 259 5.94 17.84 -0.28
CA ASP A 259 5.07 17.62 -1.42
C ASP A 259 5.67 16.58 -2.40
N PHE A 260 4.88 16.25 -3.42
CA PHE A 260 5.27 15.27 -4.42
C PHE A 260 6.36 15.77 -5.37
N ASP A 261 6.45 17.08 -5.62
CA ASP A 261 7.51 17.67 -6.44
C ASP A 261 8.89 17.52 -5.78
N LEU A 262 9.02 17.87 -4.50
CA LEU A 262 10.26 17.67 -3.74
C LEU A 262 10.64 16.20 -3.65
N MET A 263 9.67 15.29 -3.46
CA MET A 263 9.95 13.85 -3.41
C MET A 263 10.42 13.30 -4.77
N ALA A 264 9.83 13.74 -5.88
CA ALA A 264 10.18 13.28 -7.23
C ALA A 264 11.63 13.64 -7.63
N ARG A 265 12.14 14.77 -7.13
CA ARG A 265 13.53 15.21 -7.33
C ARG A 265 14.54 14.15 -6.91
N ASP A 266 14.25 13.46 -5.82
CA ASP A 266 15.15 12.49 -5.21
C ASP A 266 15.21 11.16 -5.99
N ALA A 267 14.40 11.00 -7.05
CA ALA A 267 14.43 9.81 -7.89
C ALA A 267 15.71 9.70 -8.75
N GLU A 268 16.31 8.50 -8.84
CA GLU A 268 17.38 8.20 -9.80
C GLU A 268 16.82 8.06 -11.23
N GLY A 269 17.51 8.66 -12.20
CA GLY A 269 17.08 8.68 -13.59
C GLY A 269 15.87 9.58 -13.80
N VAL A 270 14.76 9.00 -14.26
CA VAL A 270 13.51 9.74 -14.43
C VAL A 270 13.00 10.30 -13.10
N LYS A 271 12.64 11.58 -13.09
CA LYS A 271 12.19 12.32 -11.89
C LYS A 271 10.71 12.09 -11.61
N TRP A 272 10.38 10.83 -11.36
CA TRP A 272 9.00 10.37 -11.15
C TRP A 272 8.79 9.87 -9.74
N LEU A 273 7.54 9.93 -9.30
CA LEU A 273 7.09 9.14 -8.17
C LEU A 273 6.59 7.78 -8.66
N GLY A 274 6.44 6.87 -7.73
CA GLY A 274 5.63 5.69 -7.91
C GLY A 274 4.71 5.49 -6.72
N VAL A 275 3.79 4.56 -6.90
CA VAL A 275 2.86 4.10 -5.88
C VAL A 275 3.07 2.61 -5.72
N LEU A 276 3.33 2.19 -4.49
CA LEU A 276 3.45 0.79 -4.09
C LEU A 276 2.20 0.40 -3.30
N ARG A 277 1.51 -0.64 -3.77
CA ARG A 277 0.50 -1.37 -3.02
C ARG A 277 0.96 -2.78 -2.74
N MET A 278 0.73 -3.27 -1.53
CA MET A 278 0.99 -4.66 -1.19
C MET A 278 -0.13 -5.19 -0.31
N ASP A 279 -0.50 -6.46 -0.52
CA ASP A 279 -1.58 -7.11 0.21
C ASP A 279 -1.26 -8.58 0.47
N VAL A 280 -1.60 -9.07 1.66
CA VAL A 280 -1.33 -10.45 2.07
C VAL A 280 -2.18 -11.43 1.27
N ASP A 281 -1.53 -12.42 0.67
CA ASP A 281 -2.15 -13.34 -0.23
C ASP A 281 -3.12 -14.29 0.47
N SER A 282 -4.38 -14.25 0.03
CA SER A 282 -5.43 -15.18 0.45
C SER A 282 -5.72 -15.15 1.96
N LEU A 283 -5.48 -14.03 2.64
CA LEU A 283 -5.57 -13.96 4.10
C LEU A 283 -6.93 -14.43 4.63
N GLY A 284 -8.03 -14.07 3.96
CA GLY A 284 -9.37 -14.57 4.30
C GLY A 284 -9.51 -16.10 4.23
N ALA A 285 -8.91 -16.75 3.23
CA ALA A 285 -8.92 -18.21 3.10
C ALA A 285 -7.98 -18.87 4.11
N VAL A 286 -6.81 -18.28 4.36
CA VAL A 286 -5.90 -18.67 5.45
C VAL A 286 -6.64 -18.66 6.78
N PHE A 287 -7.46 -17.63 7.04
CA PHE A 287 -8.19 -17.52 8.28
C PHE A 287 -9.34 -18.52 8.45
N THR A 288 -9.95 -18.96 7.34
CA THR A 288 -11.25 -19.67 7.39
C THR A 288 -11.22 -21.12 6.89
N GLN A 289 -10.21 -21.49 6.10
CA GLN A 289 -10.16 -22.75 5.37
C GLN A 289 -8.82 -23.50 5.53
N TRP A 290 -7.69 -22.80 5.53
CA TRP A 290 -6.38 -23.46 5.37
C TRP A 290 -5.62 -23.67 6.67
N LEU A 291 -5.88 -22.86 7.69
CA LEU A 291 -5.40 -23.13 9.03
C LEU A 291 -6.37 -24.08 9.75
N PRO A 292 -5.86 -24.92 10.68
CA PRO A 292 -6.70 -25.73 11.55
C PRO A 292 -7.79 -24.90 12.23
N GLU A 293 -8.86 -25.57 12.68
CA GLU A 293 -9.88 -24.93 13.51
C GLU A 293 -9.19 -24.21 14.68
N ARG A 294 -9.60 -22.96 14.93
CA ARG A 294 -9.02 -22.11 15.97
C ARG A 294 -10.11 -21.59 16.89
N ALA A 295 -9.80 -21.45 18.16
CA ALA A 295 -10.67 -20.77 19.09
C ALA A 295 -10.46 -19.25 19.00
N MET A 296 -11.17 -18.55 19.87
CA MET A 296 -11.17 -17.09 19.93
C MET A 296 -9.76 -16.51 20.17
N MET A 297 -8.98 -17.11 21.08
CA MET A 297 -7.67 -16.59 21.48
C MET A 297 -6.65 -16.66 20.34
N GLU A 298 -6.57 -17.76 19.60
CA GLU A 298 -5.66 -17.89 18.46
C GLU A 298 -6.03 -16.93 17.33
N THR A 299 -7.33 -16.64 17.16
CA THR A 299 -7.82 -15.65 16.21
C THR A 299 -7.36 -14.24 16.60
N ALA A 300 -7.50 -13.89 17.88
CA ALA A 300 -7.08 -12.60 18.42
C ALA A 300 -5.57 -12.39 18.28
N VAL A 301 -4.77 -13.37 18.72
CA VAL A 301 -3.30 -13.30 18.63
C VAL A 301 -2.85 -13.16 17.18
N MET A 302 -3.36 -13.97 16.26
CA MET A 302 -2.93 -13.85 14.85
C MET A 302 -3.31 -12.50 14.24
N SER A 303 -4.47 -11.93 14.57
CA SER A 303 -4.83 -10.58 14.10
C SER A 303 -3.92 -9.52 14.70
N GLN A 304 -3.52 -9.66 15.97
CA GLN A 304 -2.63 -8.73 16.65
C GLN A 304 -1.21 -8.78 16.08
N GLU A 305 -0.69 -9.98 15.80
CA GLU A 305 0.63 -10.17 15.19
C GLU A 305 0.69 -9.55 13.78
N MET A 306 -0.38 -9.71 13.00
CA MET A 306 -0.48 -9.09 11.67
C MET A 306 -0.47 -7.56 11.77
N GLU A 307 -1.29 -7.00 12.64
CA GLU A 307 -1.33 -5.54 12.87
C GLU A 307 0.04 -5.03 13.37
N THR A 308 0.72 -5.79 14.24
CA THR A 308 2.05 -5.42 14.77
C THR A 308 3.07 -5.29 13.64
N PHE A 309 3.13 -6.24 12.72
CA PHE A 309 4.01 -6.17 11.56
C PHE A 309 3.76 -4.91 10.72
N PHE A 310 2.51 -4.64 10.35
CA PHE A 310 2.18 -3.51 9.47
C PHE A 310 2.23 -2.16 10.16
N SER A 311 2.04 -2.09 11.48
CA SER A 311 2.01 -0.83 12.24
C SER A 311 3.36 -0.44 12.88
N GLN A 312 4.21 -1.41 13.24
CA GLN A 312 5.51 -1.19 13.88
C GLN A 312 6.67 -1.47 12.91
N ASN A 313 6.83 -2.74 12.48
CA ASN A 313 7.99 -3.16 11.68
C ASN A 313 8.07 -2.40 10.34
N LEU A 314 6.92 -2.09 9.73
CA LEU A 314 6.88 -1.36 8.47
C LEU A 314 7.58 0.02 8.56
N ASN A 315 7.46 0.72 9.69
CA ASN A 315 8.11 2.03 9.85
C ASN A 315 9.64 1.91 9.77
N GLU A 316 10.20 0.88 10.39
CA GLU A 316 11.64 0.60 10.40
C GLU A 316 12.12 0.21 9.00
N ILE A 317 11.42 -0.71 8.33
CA ILE A 317 11.74 -1.16 6.97
C ILE A 317 11.76 0.02 6.00
N VAL A 318 10.75 0.90 6.06
CA VAL A 318 10.69 2.08 5.18
C VAL A 318 11.84 3.05 5.49
N ARG A 319 12.18 3.26 6.77
CA ARG A 319 13.31 4.13 7.14
C ARG A 319 14.63 3.59 6.60
N GLU A 320 14.86 2.29 6.70
CA GLU A 320 16.11 1.66 6.25
C GLU A 320 16.25 1.67 4.73
N HIS A 321 15.17 1.36 4.01
CA HIS A 321 15.23 1.12 2.56
C HIS A 321 14.80 2.31 1.69
N ALA A 322 14.16 3.33 2.26
CA ALA A 322 13.69 4.50 1.53
C ALA A 322 14.29 5.84 2.02
N THR A 323 15.36 5.79 2.82
CA THR A 323 16.14 6.98 3.18
C THR A 323 17.34 7.12 2.26
N ILE A 324 17.43 8.26 1.59
CA ILE A 324 18.58 8.63 0.77
C ILE A 324 19.57 9.38 1.65
N LYS A 325 20.81 8.90 1.69
CA LYS A 325 21.91 9.52 2.44
C LYS A 325 22.87 10.20 1.46
N ASN A 326 23.14 11.48 1.64
CA ASN A 326 24.14 12.22 0.88
C ASN A 326 25.01 13.06 1.83
N GLY A 327 26.20 12.55 2.16
CA GLY A 327 27.04 13.14 3.19
C GLY A 327 26.35 13.10 4.55
N ASN A 328 26.14 14.27 5.17
CA ASN A 328 25.46 14.42 6.46
C ASN A 328 23.94 14.63 6.33
N GLU A 329 23.40 14.69 5.10
CA GLU A 329 21.97 14.86 4.89
C GLU A 329 21.28 13.50 4.70
N GLU A 330 20.23 13.27 5.48
CA GLU A 330 19.32 12.15 5.32
C GLU A 330 17.95 12.67 4.88
N ARG A 331 17.45 12.16 3.76
CA ARG A 331 16.12 12.50 3.25
C ARG A 331 15.32 11.24 3.03
N LEU A 332 14.17 11.18 3.70
CA LEU A 332 13.18 10.15 3.46
C LEU A 332 12.48 10.40 2.11
N ALA A 333 12.48 9.39 1.25
CA ALA A 333 11.94 9.43 -0.10
C ALA A 333 10.71 8.53 -0.29
N ALA A 334 10.09 8.10 0.82
CA ALA A 334 8.83 7.38 0.84
C ALA A 334 7.87 7.98 1.88
N TYR A 335 6.58 7.83 1.61
CA TYR A 335 5.48 8.34 2.40
C TYR A 335 4.44 7.23 2.57
N ILE A 336 4.27 6.74 3.80
CA ILE A 336 3.19 5.82 4.12
C ILE A 336 1.89 6.63 4.18
N ILE A 337 1.01 6.38 3.21
CA ILE A 337 -0.29 7.03 3.16
C ILE A 337 -1.33 6.20 3.92
N TYR A 338 -1.21 4.87 3.87
CA TYR A 338 -2.00 3.89 4.63
C TYR A 338 -1.18 2.62 4.86
N ALA A 339 -1.29 2.02 6.03
CA ALA A 339 -1.03 0.60 6.26
C ALA A 339 -1.90 0.15 7.43
N GLY A 340 -2.53 -1.02 7.31
CA GLY A 340 -3.33 -1.57 8.39
C GLY A 340 -4.07 -2.83 7.98
N GLY A 341 -4.23 -3.77 8.93
CA GLY A 341 -4.69 -5.12 8.61
C GLY A 341 -3.65 -5.85 7.76
N ASP A 342 -3.87 -5.90 6.46
CA ASP A 342 -3.11 -6.69 5.48
C ASP A 342 -2.71 -5.92 4.20
N ASP A 343 -3.22 -4.71 4.00
CA ASP A 343 -2.92 -3.84 2.84
C ASP A 343 -2.05 -2.64 3.27
N LEU A 344 -1.13 -2.24 2.40
CA LEU A 344 -0.34 -1.01 2.52
C LEU A 344 -0.34 -0.22 1.23
N PHE A 345 -0.21 1.09 1.37
CA PHE A 345 -0.21 2.07 0.28
C PHE A 345 0.88 3.12 0.55
N ILE A 346 1.96 3.05 -0.22
CA ILE A 346 3.16 3.88 -0.07
C ILE A 346 3.40 4.67 -1.36
N VAL A 347 3.69 5.96 -1.22
CA VAL A 347 4.13 6.83 -2.33
C VAL A 347 5.59 7.16 -2.14
N GLY A 348 6.41 7.10 -3.18
CA GLY A 348 7.83 7.40 -3.04
C GLY A 348 8.57 7.56 -4.35
N ALA A 349 9.86 7.86 -4.26
CA ALA A 349 10.72 7.91 -5.43
C ALA A 349 10.73 6.55 -6.13
N TRP A 350 10.34 6.51 -7.41
CA TRP A 350 9.97 5.27 -8.09
C TRP A 350 11.06 4.20 -8.04
N HIS A 351 12.33 4.59 -8.15
CA HIS A 351 13.48 3.68 -8.19
C HIS A 351 13.72 2.92 -6.87
N LEU A 352 13.20 3.42 -5.74
CA LEU A 352 13.34 2.78 -4.43
C LEU A 352 12.21 1.79 -4.15
N LEU A 353 11.01 2.01 -4.73
CA LEU A 353 9.83 1.21 -4.42
C LEU A 353 10.00 -0.29 -4.70
N PRO A 354 10.65 -0.74 -5.80
CA PRO A 354 10.87 -2.17 -6.02
C PRO A 354 11.76 -2.81 -4.94
N LYS A 355 12.79 -2.10 -4.48
CA LYS A 355 13.68 -2.57 -3.40
C LYS A 355 12.96 -2.55 -2.06
N LEU A 356 12.14 -1.54 -1.82
CA LEU A 356 11.30 -1.46 -0.62
C LEU A 356 10.29 -2.62 -0.58
N ALA A 357 9.66 -2.94 -1.71
CA ALA A 357 8.72 -4.05 -1.81
C ALA A 357 9.41 -5.40 -1.53
N GLU A 358 10.61 -5.63 -2.07
CA GLU A 358 11.44 -6.81 -1.76
C GLU A 358 11.81 -6.89 -0.28
N ALA A 359 12.17 -5.76 0.35
CA ALA A 359 12.49 -5.71 1.77
C ALA A 359 11.26 -6.03 2.64
N ILE A 360 10.09 -5.48 2.31
CA ILE A 360 8.83 -5.79 3.01
C ILE A 360 8.47 -7.26 2.84
N HIS A 361 8.57 -7.81 1.63
CA HIS A 361 8.32 -9.23 1.36
C HIS A 361 9.25 -10.14 2.17
N THR A 362 10.56 -9.86 2.17
CA THR A 362 11.56 -10.63 2.91
C THR A 362 11.30 -10.56 4.41
N ALA A 363 11.03 -9.36 4.94
CA ALA A 363 10.73 -9.17 6.35
C ALA A 363 9.44 -9.90 6.75
N PHE A 364 8.40 -9.86 5.91
CA PHE A 364 7.14 -10.56 6.15
C PHE A 364 7.32 -12.08 6.13
N HIS A 365 8.09 -12.60 5.17
CA HIS A 365 8.40 -14.02 5.10
C HIS A 365 9.16 -14.49 6.35
N ASN A 366 10.15 -13.71 6.81
CA ASN A 366 10.89 -14.01 8.03
C ASN A 366 10.03 -13.89 9.29
N TYR A 367 9.12 -12.90 9.35
CA TYR A 367 8.22 -12.69 10.47
C TYR A 367 7.23 -13.84 10.63
N THR A 368 6.68 -14.32 9.52
CA THR A 368 5.67 -15.38 9.51
C THR A 368 6.27 -16.79 9.57
N GLY A 369 7.48 -16.98 9.04
CA GLY A 369 8.15 -18.28 8.94
C GLY A 369 7.34 -19.31 8.14
N ASN A 370 6.45 -18.86 7.25
CA ASN A 370 5.48 -19.72 6.57
C ASN A 370 5.48 -19.47 5.06
N GLU A 371 5.86 -20.48 4.27
CA GLU A 371 5.94 -20.41 2.80
C GLU A 371 4.59 -20.20 2.11
N TYR A 372 3.47 -20.52 2.78
CA TYR A 372 2.12 -20.36 2.25
C TYR A 372 1.50 -19.01 2.58
N LEU A 373 2.06 -18.28 3.56
CA LEU A 373 1.61 -16.93 3.90
C LEU A 373 2.52 -15.93 3.19
N THR A 374 2.07 -15.52 2.01
CA THR A 374 2.85 -14.68 1.09
C THR A 374 2.22 -13.31 0.95
N ILE A 375 2.95 -12.37 0.36
CA ILE A 375 2.47 -11.02 0.10
C ILE A 375 2.75 -10.67 -1.37
N SER A 376 1.75 -10.13 -2.05
CA SER A 376 1.89 -9.67 -3.43
C SER A 376 1.99 -8.15 -3.50
N ALA A 377 2.65 -7.63 -4.54
CA ALA A 377 2.91 -6.21 -4.72
C ALA A 377 2.50 -5.71 -6.11
N GLY A 378 1.94 -4.51 -6.18
CA GLY A 378 1.69 -3.77 -7.42
C GLY A 378 2.36 -2.40 -7.36
N ILE A 379 3.16 -2.07 -8.38
CA ILE A 379 3.80 -0.76 -8.51
C ILE A 379 3.32 -0.06 -9.77
N SER A 380 2.75 1.12 -9.61
CA SER A 380 2.50 2.06 -10.69
C SER A 380 3.50 3.21 -10.67
N LEU A 381 3.74 3.80 -11.84
CA LEU A 381 4.56 5.00 -11.97
C LEU A 381 3.67 6.21 -12.11
N MET A 382 4.14 7.33 -11.59
CA MET A 382 3.49 8.64 -11.67
C MET A 382 4.41 9.60 -12.42
N PRO A 383 4.33 9.65 -13.78
CA PRO A 383 5.28 10.37 -14.62
C PRO A 383 5.24 11.89 -14.50
N ARG A 384 4.13 12.42 -13.96
CA ARG A 384 3.93 13.84 -13.71
C ARG A 384 3.50 14.00 -12.27
N THR A 385 4.15 14.90 -11.55
CA THR A 385 3.80 15.22 -10.16
C THR A 385 2.40 15.80 -10.05
N LYS A 386 1.90 16.45 -11.12
CA LYS A 386 0.53 16.95 -11.24
C LYS A 386 -0.52 15.88 -11.58
N MET A 387 -0.11 14.62 -11.83
CA MET A 387 -1.07 13.54 -12.03
C MET A 387 -1.87 13.32 -10.74
N PRO A 388 -3.22 13.23 -10.80
CA PRO A 388 -4.01 12.95 -9.61
C PRO A 388 -3.61 11.64 -8.94
N LEU A 389 -3.37 11.68 -7.62
CA LEU A 389 -2.92 10.51 -6.85
C LEU A 389 -3.89 9.32 -6.95
N TYR A 390 -5.19 9.57 -7.07
CA TYR A 390 -6.17 8.49 -7.15
C TYR A 390 -6.00 7.64 -8.42
N LEU A 391 -5.59 8.23 -9.55
CA LEU A 391 -5.32 7.48 -10.78
C LEU A 391 -4.12 6.55 -10.59
N ALA A 392 -3.03 7.06 -10.03
CA ALA A 392 -1.85 6.24 -9.76
C ALA A 392 -2.16 5.15 -8.71
N ALA A 393 -3.06 5.42 -7.78
CA ALA A 393 -3.54 4.45 -6.79
C ALA A 393 -4.40 3.34 -7.42
N ASP A 394 -5.25 3.68 -8.39
CA ASP A 394 -6.06 2.73 -9.15
C ASP A 394 -5.17 1.87 -10.06
N ASP A 395 -4.20 2.47 -10.75
CA ASP A 395 -3.22 1.74 -11.56
C ASP A 395 -2.41 0.75 -10.72
N ALA A 396 -1.99 1.16 -9.51
CA ALA A 396 -1.27 0.27 -8.58
C ALA A 396 -2.17 -0.84 -8.03
N LYS A 397 -3.46 -0.55 -7.87
CA LYS A 397 -4.46 -1.55 -7.46
C LYS A 397 -4.70 -2.58 -8.55
N GLU A 398 -4.87 -2.16 -9.81
CA GLU A 398 -4.97 -3.07 -10.95
C GLU A 398 -3.71 -3.94 -11.06
N ALA A 399 -2.53 -3.32 -10.91
CA ALA A 399 -1.25 -4.04 -10.91
C ALA A 399 -1.17 -5.11 -9.79
N LEU A 400 -1.77 -4.85 -8.63
CA LEU A 400 -1.79 -5.80 -7.51
C LEU A 400 -2.88 -6.87 -7.70
N ASP A 401 -4.14 -6.47 -7.78
CA ASP A 401 -5.30 -7.35 -7.68
C ASP A 401 -5.52 -8.15 -8.98
N ASP A 402 -5.40 -7.50 -10.15
CA ASP A 402 -5.70 -8.14 -11.43
C ASP A 402 -4.46 -8.83 -12.04
N LYS A 403 -3.26 -8.34 -11.70
CA LYS A 403 -2.00 -8.84 -12.28
C LYS A 403 -1.18 -9.67 -11.29
N ALA A 404 -0.66 -9.08 -10.21
CA ALA A 404 0.24 -9.79 -9.29
C ALA A 404 -0.42 -10.99 -8.60
N LYS A 405 -1.68 -10.86 -8.20
CA LYS A 405 -2.48 -11.96 -7.63
C LYS A 405 -3.09 -12.89 -8.68
N GLY A 406 -2.95 -12.56 -9.97
CA GLY A 406 -3.44 -13.35 -11.08
C GLY A 406 -2.56 -14.57 -11.38
N ARG A 407 -3.07 -15.43 -12.27
CA ARG A 407 -2.30 -16.56 -12.81
C ARG A 407 -1.26 -16.07 -13.81
N ARG A 408 -0.03 -16.49 -13.62
CA ARG A 408 1.08 -16.28 -14.55
C ARG A 408 1.73 -17.60 -14.88
N TRP A 409 2.41 -17.64 -16.01
CA TRP A 409 3.32 -18.73 -16.31
C TRP A 409 4.73 -18.32 -15.95
N VAL A 410 5.56 -19.30 -15.60
CA VAL A 410 7.00 -19.14 -15.42
C VAL A 410 7.73 -20.21 -16.22
N LEU A 411 8.98 -19.94 -16.59
CA LEU A 411 9.85 -20.92 -17.23
C LEU A 411 10.77 -21.53 -16.21
N ALA A 412 10.87 -22.85 -16.22
CA ALA A 412 11.76 -23.61 -15.36
C ALA A 412 12.69 -24.48 -16.22
N GLY A 413 13.98 -24.48 -15.89
CA GLY A 413 14.95 -25.43 -16.41
C GLY A 413 15.01 -26.68 -15.54
N GLU A 414 15.28 -27.84 -16.14
CA GLU A 414 15.55 -29.07 -15.40
C GLU A 414 17.06 -29.24 -15.14
N ASN A 415 17.43 -29.45 -13.87
CA ASN A 415 18.82 -29.55 -13.46
C ASN A 415 19.56 -30.66 -14.23
N GLY A 416 20.68 -30.29 -14.87
CA GLY A 416 21.50 -31.22 -15.63
C GLY A 416 20.97 -31.56 -17.03
N THR A 417 19.88 -30.93 -17.49
CA THR A 417 19.39 -31.06 -18.86
C THR A 417 19.25 -29.70 -19.55
N SER A 418 19.12 -29.69 -20.88
CA SER A 418 18.83 -28.46 -21.63
C SER A 418 17.34 -28.20 -21.78
N LYS A 419 16.47 -28.97 -21.09
CA LYS A 419 15.02 -28.90 -21.25
C LYS A 419 14.43 -27.75 -20.43
N VAL A 420 13.51 -27.03 -21.06
CA VAL A 420 12.77 -25.93 -20.46
C VAL A 420 11.28 -26.26 -20.47
N TYR A 421 10.62 -26.01 -19.35
CA TYR A 421 9.20 -26.27 -19.15
C TYR A 421 8.50 -24.98 -18.75
N ARG A 422 7.18 -24.97 -18.93
CA ARG A 422 6.30 -23.89 -18.51
C ARG A 422 5.41 -24.42 -17.39
N GLU A 423 5.29 -23.66 -16.30
CA GLU A 423 4.37 -23.98 -15.20
C GLU A 423 3.55 -22.75 -14.82
N TRP A 424 2.36 -22.97 -14.29
CA TRP A 424 1.47 -21.91 -13.84
C TRP A 424 1.66 -21.66 -12.35
N ARG A 425 1.82 -20.38 -11.98
CA ARG A 425 1.87 -19.90 -10.60
C ARG A 425 0.84 -18.79 -10.41
N GLU A 426 0.39 -18.60 -9.19
CA GLU A 426 -0.55 -17.55 -8.80
C GLU A 426 -0.01 -16.89 -7.52
N LYS A 427 -0.23 -15.58 -7.35
CA LYS A 427 0.18 -14.83 -6.15
C LYS A 427 1.68 -14.92 -5.86
N ASN A 428 2.12 -14.46 -4.68
CA ASN A 428 3.51 -14.38 -4.27
C ASN A 428 4.37 -13.74 -5.37
N ALA A 429 3.95 -12.55 -5.81
CA ALA A 429 4.52 -11.86 -6.96
C ALA A 429 4.51 -10.35 -6.83
N ILE A 430 5.30 -9.71 -7.67
CA ILE A 430 5.34 -8.27 -7.86
C ILE A 430 4.98 -7.95 -9.32
N CYS A 431 4.05 -7.01 -9.52
CA CYS A 431 3.82 -6.39 -10.81
C CYS A 431 4.56 -5.05 -10.86
N PHE A 432 5.51 -4.93 -11.78
CA PHE A 432 6.31 -3.73 -11.98
C PHE A 432 6.51 -3.46 -13.48
N LEU A 433 6.29 -2.22 -13.91
CA LEU A 433 6.33 -1.81 -15.32
C LEU A 433 5.47 -2.72 -16.22
N ASP A 434 4.25 -3.01 -15.76
CA ASP A 434 3.27 -3.87 -16.44
C ASP A 434 3.75 -5.32 -16.68
N THR A 435 4.73 -5.78 -15.91
CA THR A 435 5.23 -7.15 -15.96
C THR A 435 5.09 -7.79 -14.59
N VAL A 436 4.50 -8.99 -14.52
CA VAL A 436 4.36 -9.76 -13.28
C VAL A 436 5.53 -10.73 -13.12
N ILE A 437 6.23 -10.68 -12.00
CA ILE A 437 7.37 -11.54 -11.67
C ILE A 437 7.12 -12.20 -10.32
N GLY A 438 7.39 -13.49 -10.18
CA GLY A 438 7.37 -14.13 -8.86
C GLY A 438 8.55 -13.66 -8.01
N TRP A 439 8.36 -13.62 -6.69
CA TRP A 439 9.45 -13.26 -5.78
C TRP A 439 10.67 -14.19 -5.89
N SER A 440 10.47 -15.45 -6.30
CA SER A 440 11.54 -16.41 -6.61
C SER A 440 12.41 -16.00 -7.81
N GLU A 441 11.84 -15.36 -8.83
CA GLU A 441 12.59 -14.90 -10.01
C GLU A 441 13.06 -13.44 -9.87
N TRP A 442 12.46 -12.68 -8.94
CA TRP A 442 12.70 -11.25 -8.74
C TRP A 442 14.19 -10.90 -8.56
N GLY A 443 14.90 -11.66 -7.73
CA GLY A 443 16.32 -11.41 -7.45
C GLY A 443 17.18 -11.40 -8.72
N ALA A 444 16.97 -12.37 -9.62
CA ALA A 444 17.71 -12.45 -10.87
C ALA A 444 17.40 -11.28 -11.82
N VAL A 445 16.14 -10.82 -11.85
CA VAL A 445 15.73 -9.66 -12.65
C VAL A 445 16.35 -8.36 -12.11
N ARG A 446 16.36 -8.20 -10.78
CA ARG A 446 17.00 -7.05 -10.13
C ARG A 446 18.50 -7.01 -10.42
N GLU A 447 19.20 -8.13 -10.23
CA GLU A 447 20.63 -8.23 -10.51
C GLU A 447 20.95 -7.90 -11.98
N LEU A 448 20.13 -8.40 -12.91
CA LEU A 448 20.27 -8.10 -14.33
C LEU A 448 20.11 -6.60 -14.61
N ALA A 449 19.10 -5.94 -14.02
CA ALA A 449 18.89 -4.50 -14.17
C ALA A 449 20.06 -3.68 -13.58
N GLU A 450 20.55 -4.05 -12.39
CA GLU A 450 21.69 -3.41 -11.73
C GLU A 450 22.99 -3.56 -12.54
N LYS A 451 23.20 -4.74 -13.12
CA LYS A 451 24.35 -5.01 -14.00
C LYS A 451 24.32 -4.14 -15.25
N LEU A 452 23.16 -4.00 -15.90
CA LEU A 452 23.02 -3.11 -17.07
C LEU A 452 23.33 -1.64 -16.72
N VAL A 453 22.85 -1.16 -15.56
CA VAL A 453 23.15 0.19 -15.06
C VAL A 453 24.65 0.36 -14.78
N THR A 454 25.27 -0.63 -14.15
CA THR A 454 26.70 -0.60 -13.79
C THR A 454 27.57 -0.61 -15.04
N MET A 455 27.23 -1.40 -16.06
CA MET A 455 27.95 -1.43 -17.33
C MET A 455 27.87 -0.08 -18.07
N ASP A 456 26.69 0.56 -18.14
CA ASP A 456 26.55 1.91 -18.74
C ASP A 456 27.42 2.93 -18.01
N LYS A 457 27.40 2.93 -16.66
CA LYS A 457 28.24 3.80 -15.81
C LYS A 457 29.74 3.53 -15.97
N ALA A 458 30.13 2.30 -16.30
CA ALA A 458 31.52 1.92 -16.58
C ALA A 458 31.99 2.33 -17.99
N GLY A 459 31.11 2.87 -18.83
CA GLY A 459 31.43 3.35 -20.19
C GLY A 459 30.92 2.45 -21.32
N MET A 460 30.16 1.39 -21.02
CA MET A 460 29.51 0.58 -22.05
C MET A 460 28.44 1.41 -22.77
N PRO A 461 28.36 1.40 -24.12
CA PRO A 461 27.35 2.18 -24.83
C PRO A 461 25.93 1.75 -24.47
N ARG A 462 25.05 2.74 -24.24
CA ARG A 462 23.61 2.58 -23.96
C ARG A 462 22.85 1.75 -25.01
N ALA A 463 23.42 1.61 -26.21
CA ALA A 463 22.94 0.68 -27.23
C ALA A 463 22.82 -0.77 -26.74
N LEU A 464 23.58 -1.18 -25.72
CA LEU A 464 23.45 -2.49 -25.07
C LEU A 464 22.02 -2.72 -24.57
N ILE A 465 21.41 -1.73 -23.92
CA ILE A 465 20.04 -1.83 -23.39
C ILE A 465 19.05 -2.05 -24.53
N GLN A 466 19.23 -1.35 -25.65
CA GLN A 466 18.39 -1.55 -26.84
C GLN A 466 18.60 -2.93 -27.45
N THR A 467 19.83 -3.44 -27.49
CA THR A 467 20.14 -4.81 -27.93
C THR A 467 19.42 -5.84 -27.06
N VAL A 468 19.48 -5.72 -25.73
CA VAL A 468 18.78 -6.60 -24.79
C VAL A 468 17.25 -6.55 -25.00
N ARG A 469 16.67 -5.35 -25.19
CA ARG A 469 15.24 -5.20 -25.51
C ARG A 469 14.85 -5.86 -26.83
N GLN A 470 15.69 -5.78 -27.86
CA GLN A 470 15.44 -6.42 -29.17
C GLN A 470 15.49 -7.95 -29.08
N ILE A 471 16.41 -8.50 -28.29
CA ILE A 471 16.50 -9.94 -28.03
C ILE A 471 15.20 -10.41 -27.35
N TYR A 472 14.79 -9.73 -26.28
CA TYR A 472 13.53 -10.03 -25.59
C TYR A 472 12.32 -9.90 -26.51
N ALA A 473 12.22 -8.83 -27.30
CA ALA A 473 11.10 -8.66 -28.23
C ALA A 473 11.02 -9.78 -29.28
N THR A 474 12.17 -10.33 -29.69
CA THR A 474 12.21 -11.49 -30.59
C THR A 474 11.72 -12.76 -29.91
N PHE A 475 12.13 -12.99 -28.65
CA PHE A 475 11.62 -14.09 -27.83
C PHE A 475 10.11 -13.97 -27.61
N ASP A 476 9.62 -12.83 -27.13
CA ASP A 476 8.21 -12.60 -26.82
C ASP A 476 7.32 -12.72 -28.06
N LYS A 477 7.82 -12.28 -29.23
CA LYS A 477 7.12 -12.49 -30.50
C LYS A 477 7.01 -13.97 -30.84
N GLY A 478 8.11 -14.72 -30.78
CA GLY A 478 8.11 -16.17 -31.05
C GLY A 478 7.17 -16.93 -30.11
N ARG A 479 7.14 -16.53 -28.84
CA ARG A 479 6.21 -17.04 -27.83
C ARG A 479 4.75 -16.79 -28.19
N LYS A 480 4.39 -15.53 -28.50
CA LYS A 480 3.02 -15.15 -28.89
C LYS A 480 2.55 -15.85 -30.16
N ASP A 481 3.45 -16.00 -31.14
CA ASP A 481 3.16 -16.73 -32.38
C ASP A 481 2.86 -18.21 -32.09
N TYR A 482 3.68 -18.87 -31.25
CA TYR A 482 3.44 -20.26 -30.82
C TYR A 482 2.11 -20.44 -30.07
N GLU A 483 1.81 -19.56 -29.11
CA GLU A 483 0.57 -19.60 -28.33
C GLU A 483 -0.70 -19.34 -29.16
N ARG A 484 -0.59 -18.56 -30.23
CA ARG A 484 -1.70 -18.35 -31.17
C ARG A 484 -1.97 -19.60 -32.01
N GLU A 485 -0.91 -20.33 -32.37
CA GLU A 485 -0.98 -21.52 -33.21
C GLU A 485 -1.38 -22.79 -32.43
N HIS A 486 -1.06 -22.85 -31.14
CA HIS A 486 -1.34 -23.99 -30.26
C HIS A 486 -2.35 -23.55 -29.18
N SER A 487 -3.62 -23.95 -29.33
CA SER A 487 -4.68 -23.59 -28.39
C SER A 487 -4.36 -24.05 -26.96
N VAL A 488 -4.56 -23.17 -25.98
CA VAL A 488 -4.29 -23.32 -24.53
C VAL A 488 -4.93 -24.56 -23.86
N ARG A 489 -5.75 -25.35 -24.58
CA ARG A 489 -6.48 -26.51 -24.02
C ARG A 489 -5.68 -27.82 -23.97
N GLU A 490 -4.52 -27.89 -24.61
CA GLU A 490 -3.64 -29.07 -24.57
C GLU A 490 -2.27 -28.72 -23.98
N GLU A 491 -2.21 -28.30 -22.71
CA GLU A 491 -0.94 -28.28 -21.98
C GLU A 491 -1.06 -29.26 -20.81
N SER A 492 -0.69 -30.51 -21.06
CA SER A 492 -0.27 -31.42 -20.01
C SER A 492 0.96 -30.83 -19.32
N GLU A 493 0.93 -30.78 -17.99
CA GLU A 493 2.12 -30.59 -17.16
C GLU A 493 3.26 -31.49 -17.70
N VAL A 494 4.47 -30.92 -17.80
CA VAL A 494 5.74 -31.62 -18.12
C VAL A 494 6.05 -31.94 -19.61
N ALA A 495 5.66 -31.07 -20.56
CA ALA A 495 6.24 -31.09 -21.92
C ALA A 495 7.29 -29.99 -22.11
N VAL A 496 8.37 -30.30 -22.84
CA VAL A 496 9.40 -29.30 -23.25
C VAL A 496 8.71 -28.16 -23.98
N TYR A 497 8.88 -26.92 -23.52
CA TYR A 497 8.25 -25.72 -24.07
C TYR A 497 9.00 -25.25 -25.34
N PRO A 498 8.49 -25.53 -26.56
CA PRO A 498 9.28 -25.35 -27.78
C PRO A 498 9.53 -23.89 -28.12
N ALA A 499 8.59 -23.00 -27.73
CA ALA A 499 8.70 -21.56 -27.98
C ALA A 499 9.88 -20.90 -27.25
N TYR A 500 10.47 -21.61 -26.27
CA TYR A 500 11.73 -21.19 -25.67
C TYR A 500 12.88 -21.20 -26.65
N TYR A 501 12.95 -22.17 -27.56
CA TYR A 501 14.07 -22.31 -28.48
C TYR A 501 13.77 -21.58 -29.78
N GLY A 502 14.71 -20.78 -30.26
CA GLY A 502 14.48 -20.09 -31.52
C GLY A 502 15.50 -19.04 -31.89
N ARG A 503 15.07 -18.19 -32.83
CA ARG A 503 15.91 -17.16 -33.45
C ARG A 503 16.57 -16.22 -32.43
N TRP A 504 15.92 -15.94 -31.30
CA TRP A 504 16.42 -15.00 -30.30
C TRP A 504 17.77 -15.45 -29.70
N GLN A 505 18.01 -16.76 -29.53
CA GLN A 505 19.27 -17.30 -28.98
C GLN A 505 20.44 -17.03 -29.94
N TRP A 506 20.22 -17.27 -31.23
CA TRP A 506 21.20 -16.98 -32.27
C TRP A 506 21.49 -15.47 -32.39
N LEU A 507 20.44 -14.64 -32.30
CA LEU A 507 20.60 -13.20 -32.29
C LEU A 507 21.36 -12.72 -31.05
N ALA A 508 21.07 -13.26 -29.87
CA ALA A 508 21.80 -12.96 -28.65
C ALA A 508 23.29 -13.30 -28.84
N GLN A 509 23.60 -14.53 -29.23
CA GLN A 509 24.98 -14.96 -29.47
C GLN A 509 25.72 -14.04 -30.46
N TYR A 510 25.10 -13.74 -31.60
CA TYR A 510 25.70 -12.88 -32.63
C TYR A 510 25.89 -11.44 -32.15
N GLN A 511 24.87 -10.83 -31.55
CA GLN A 511 24.91 -9.43 -31.11
C GLN A 511 25.91 -9.22 -29.97
N PHE A 512 25.90 -10.10 -28.96
CA PHE A 512 26.85 -10.04 -27.85
C PHE A 512 28.29 -10.28 -28.32
N ALA A 513 28.54 -11.27 -29.19
CA ALA A 513 29.88 -11.48 -29.74
C ALA A 513 30.39 -10.27 -30.53
N ARG A 514 29.52 -9.64 -31.34
CA ARG A 514 29.86 -8.43 -32.11
C ARG A 514 30.10 -7.22 -31.21
N MET A 515 29.38 -7.09 -30.09
CA MET A 515 29.66 -6.05 -29.10
C MET A 515 30.97 -6.31 -28.37
N ALA A 516 31.23 -7.56 -27.95
CA ALA A 516 32.47 -7.95 -27.29
C ALA A 516 33.71 -7.74 -28.16
N HIS A 517 33.60 -7.94 -29.49
CA HIS A 517 34.68 -7.62 -30.42
C HIS A 517 34.96 -6.12 -30.52
N ARG A 518 33.92 -5.27 -30.40
CA ARG A 518 34.04 -3.81 -30.46
C ARG A 518 34.50 -3.21 -29.13
N HIS A 519 34.12 -3.83 -28.01
CA HIS A 519 34.37 -3.40 -26.64
C HIS A 519 35.08 -4.53 -25.91
N LYS A 520 36.38 -4.71 -26.21
CA LYS A 520 37.17 -5.85 -25.72
C LYS A 520 37.28 -5.85 -24.20
N GLU A 521 37.33 -4.67 -23.60
CA GLU A 521 37.34 -4.45 -22.16
C GLU A 521 36.10 -5.01 -21.44
N PHE A 522 34.95 -5.11 -22.12
CA PHE A 522 33.70 -5.65 -21.58
C PHE A 522 33.38 -7.08 -22.07
N ALA A 523 34.30 -7.73 -22.79
CA ALA A 523 34.02 -9.02 -23.43
C ALA A 523 33.59 -10.12 -22.43
N GLY A 524 34.24 -10.17 -21.26
CA GLY A 524 33.89 -11.08 -20.18
C GLY A 524 32.51 -10.79 -19.57
N ASP A 525 32.18 -9.52 -19.37
CA ASP A 525 30.88 -9.09 -18.82
C ASP A 525 29.73 -9.38 -19.76
N LEU A 526 29.92 -9.12 -21.05
CA LEU A 526 28.96 -9.42 -22.11
C LEU A 526 28.72 -10.93 -22.25
N GLY A 527 29.77 -11.73 -22.11
CA GLY A 527 29.65 -13.20 -22.08
C GLY A 527 28.81 -13.70 -20.91
N ARG A 528 29.05 -13.18 -19.70
CA ARG A 528 28.25 -13.50 -18.50
C ARG A 528 26.80 -13.01 -18.62
N LEU A 529 26.61 -11.79 -19.11
CA LEU A 529 25.29 -11.19 -19.32
C LEU A 529 24.45 -12.02 -20.30
N ARG A 530 25.05 -12.51 -21.38
CA ARG A 530 24.38 -13.42 -22.32
C ARG A 530 23.93 -14.71 -21.62
N GLN A 531 24.82 -15.36 -20.87
CA GLN A 531 24.50 -16.60 -20.15
C GLN A 531 23.36 -16.41 -19.14
N GLU A 532 23.32 -15.26 -18.45
CA GLU A 532 22.23 -14.91 -17.52
C GLU A 532 20.90 -14.72 -18.25
N ILE A 533 20.88 -13.98 -19.37
CA ILE A 533 19.68 -13.76 -20.18
C ILE A 533 19.16 -15.07 -20.78
N GLU A 534 20.06 -16.01 -21.11
CA GLU A 534 19.73 -17.34 -21.63
C GLU A 534 19.26 -18.33 -20.54
N LYS A 535 19.15 -17.91 -19.27
CA LYS A 535 18.51 -18.73 -18.24
C LYS A 535 16.98 -18.67 -18.40
N PRO A 536 16.26 -19.81 -18.32
CA PRO A 536 14.81 -19.85 -18.47
C PRO A 536 14.07 -18.86 -17.56
N GLU A 537 14.44 -18.85 -16.27
CA GLU A 537 13.86 -18.02 -15.22
C GLU A 537 14.09 -16.51 -15.43
N VAL A 538 15.03 -16.11 -16.30
CA VAL A 538 15.36 -14.70 -16.59
C VAL A 538 14.89 -14.25 -17.96
N THR A 539 14.86 -15.15 -18.94
CA THR A 539 14.52 -14.86 -20.35
C THR A 539 13.20 -14.10 -20.46
N ALA A 540 12.17 -14.57 -19.74
CA ALA A 540 10.83 -14.01 -19.76
C ALA A 540 10.75 -12.57 -19.21
N TYR A 541 11.75 -12.14 -18.43
CA TYR A 541 11.77 -10.86 -17.73
C TYR A 541 12.91 -9.95 -18.18
N THR A 542 13.69 -10.36 -19.17
CA THR A 542 14.83 -9.60 -19.70
C THR A 542 14.39 -8.22 -20.23
N GLY A 543 13.19 -8.13 -20.84
CA GLY A 543 12.62 -6.87 -21.29
C GLY A 543 12.35 -5.89 -20.15
N LEU A 544 11.87 -6.40 -19.01
CA LEU A 544 11.64 -5.62 -17.81
C LEU A 544 12.96 -5.06 -17.25
N ALA A 545 13.96 -5.92 -17.06
CA ALA A 545 15.26 -5.50 -16.54
C ALA A 545 15.88 -4.39 -17.40
N ALA A 546 15.79 -4.52 -18.72
CA ALA A 546 16.27 -3.50 -19.64
C ALA A 546 15.47 -2.18 -19.59
N ARG A 547 14.14 -2.25 -19.47
CA ARG A 547 13.29 -1.06 -19.30
C ARG A 547 13.54 -0.36 -17.97
N TRP A 548 13.73 -1.13 -16.91
CA TRP A 548 14.10 -0.61 -15.59
C TRP A 548 15.44 0.11 -15.65
N ALA A 549 16.47 -0.51 -16.22
CA ALA A 549 17.78 0.12 -16.42
C ALA A 549 17.69 1.39 -17.26
N GLU A 550 16.92 1.38 -18.36
CA GLU A 550 16.67 2.55 -19.21
C GLU A 550 16.11 3.72 -18.39
N TYR A 551 15.11 3.48 -17.54
CA TYR A 551 14.51 4.54 -16.72
C TYR A 551 15.45 5.07 -15.64
N ARG A 552 16.31 4.22 -15.04
CA ARG A 552 17.32 4.67 -14.07
C ARG A 552 18.45 5.49 -14.70
N LEU A 553 18.75 5.26 -15.97
CA LEU A 553 19.83 5.93 -16.71
C LEU A 553 19.36 7.14 -17.53
N ARG A 554 18.04 7.30 -17.68
CA ARG A 554 17.46 8.41 -18.43
C ARG A 554 17.61 9.69 -17.63
N GLU A 555 18.58 10.51 -18.02
CA GLU A 555 18.66 11.89 -17.60
C GLU A 555 17.74 12.72 -18.50
N PHE A 556 16.80 13.44 -17.91
CA PHE A 556 16.13 14.51 -18.64
C PHE A 556 17.13 15.66 -18.81
N PRO A 557 17.33 16.20 -20.02
CA PRO A 557 17.97 17.50 -20.15
C PRO A 557 17.20 18.47 -19.25
N LYS A 558 17.89 19.37 -18.54
CA LYS A 558 17.29 20.45 -17.70
C LYS A 558 16.38 21.43 -18.48
N HIS A 559 15.98 21.09 -19.70
CA HIS A 559 15.31 21.92 -20.68
C HIS A 559 14.40 21.06 -21.55
N GLN A 560 13.16 20.84 -21.11
CA GLN A 560 11.93 20.72 -21.90
C GLN A 560 10.83 20.15 -21.00
N ASP A 561 10.28 21.02 -20.15
CA ASP A 561 8.88 20.98 -19.70
C ASP A 561 8.24 22.30 -20.13
#